data_AF-A0A7Y5GAM8-F1
#
_entry.id   AF-A0A7Y5GAM8-F1
#
_cell.length_a   1.000
_cell.length_b   1.000
_cell.length_c   1.000
_cell.angle_alpha   90.00
_cell.angle_beta   90.00
_cell.angle_gamma   90.00
#
_symmetry.space_group_name_H-M   'P 1'
#
loop_
_entity.id
_entity.type
_entity.pdbx_description
1 polymer ?
#
loop_
_entity_poly.entity_id
_entity_poly.type
_entity_poly.pdbx_seq_one_letter_code
_entity_poly.pdbx_strand_id
1 'polypeptide(L)'
;MSDVQFEPVMGLEVHCQLLTKTKAFCSCGTQFGAMPNTQTCPVCLGLPGALPALNKRAVEFAIRMGLATHCVIAGESIFARKNYFYPDLPKGYQISQFDKPLCEHGWLEVEIGETVKRIGIKRIHLEEDAGKSIHDDAVTGGRG
;
A
#
# COMPACT_ATOMS: atom_id res chain seq x y z
N MET A 1 42.16 -0.82 -16.08
CA MET A 1 41.05 -0.06 -15.45
C MET A 1 39.81 -0.44 -16.23
N SER A 2 38.78 -0.98 -15.59
CA SER A 2 37.56 -1.37 -16.28
C SER A 2 36.84 -0.12 -16.80
N ASP A 3 36.72 0.00 -18.13
CA ASP A 3 36.01 1.07 -18.84
C ASP A 3 34.49 1.00 -18.56
N VAL A 4 34.07 1.48 -17.40
CA VAL A 4 32.65 1.59 -17.08
C VAL A 4 32.21 3.04 -17.35
N GLN A 5 31.56 3.26 -18.50
CA GLN A 5 31.10 4.59 -18.93
C GLN A 5 29.73 5.00 -18.35
N PHE A 6 29.06 4.12 -17.61
CA PHE A 6 27.70 4.36 -17.10
C PHE A 6 27.57 3.95 -15.64
N GLU A 7 26.79 4.72 -14.88
CA GLU A 7 26.45 4.41 -13.49
C GLU A 7 24.97 3.99 -13.40
N PRO A 8 24.66 2.76 -12.93
CA PRO A 8 23.29 2.32 -12.76
C PRO A 8 22.64 2.99 -11.53
N VAL A 9 21.52 3.68 -11.75
CA VAL A 9 20.70 4.28 -10.69
C VAL A 9 19.42 3.47 -10.53
N MET A 10 19.22 2.91 -9.34
CA MET A 10 18.07 2.06 -9.01
C MET A 10 17.22 2.68 -7.91
N GLY A 11 15.90 2.65 -8.09
CA GLY A 11 14.92 3.02 -7.07
C GLY A 11 13.89 1.90 -6.93
N LEU A 12 13.45 1.64 -5.70
CA LEU A 12 12.46 0.61 -5.39
C LEU A 12 11.20 1.25 -4.82
N GLU A 13 10.06 0.77 -5.28
CA GLU A 13 8.76 1.00 -4.66
C GLU A 13 8.30 -0.31 -4.03
N VAL A 14 8.08 -0.29 -2.72
CA VAL A 14 7.77 -1.49 -1.94
C VAL A 14 6.43 -1.29 -1.25
N HIS A 15 5.51 -2.22 -1.48
CA HIS A 15 4.20 -2.24 -0.84
C HIS A 15 4.18 -3.36 0.20
N CYS A 16 3.80 -3.03 1.44
CA CYS A 16 3.80 -3.97 2.56
C CYS A 16 2.40 -4.11 3.14
N GLN A 17 1.85 -5.31 3.13
CA GLN A 17 0.55 -5.58 3.75
C GLN A 17 0.67 -5.60 5.27
N LEU A 18 -0.04 -4.68 5.93
CA LEU A 18 -0.07 -4.62 7.39
C LEU A 18 -0.94 -5.73 7.98
N LEU A 19 -0.38 -6.52 8.90
CA LEU A 19 -1.05 -7.63 9.60
C LEU A 19 -2.04 -7.14 10.68
N THR A 20 -2.96 -6.27 10.26
CA THR A 20 -4.07 -5.77 11.09
C THR A 20 -5.25 -6.73 11.03
N LYS A 21 -6.14 -6.73 12.03
CA LYS A 21 -7.33 -7.60 12.06
C LYS A 21 -8.47 -7.12 11.15
N THR A 22 -8.54 -5.80 10.91
CA THR A 22 -9.58 -5.16 10.12
C THR A 22 -8.96 -4.31 9.01
N LYS A 23 -9.69 -4.08 7.91
CA LYS A 23 -9.20 -3.30 6.77
C LYS A 23 -8.85 -1.84 7.14
N ALA A 24 -8.18 -1.15 6.23
CA ALA A 24 -7.70 0.21 6.45
C ALA A 24 -8.81 1.24 6.73
N PHE A 25 -9.97 1.08 6.09
CA PHE A 25 -11.06 2.08 6.14
C PHE A 25 -12.44 1.52 6.55
N CYS A 26 -12.52 0.27 7.01
CA CYS A 26 -13.75 -0.34 7.50
C CYS A 26 -13.47 -1.49 8.48
N SER A 27 -14.52 -2.07 9.07
CA SER A 27 -14.41 -3.14 10.07
C SER A 27 -14.33 -4.57 9.51
N CYS A 28 -14.30 -4.75 8.18
CA CYS A 28 -14.15 -6.08 7.58
C CYS A 28 -12.81 -6.71 7.93
N GLY A 29 -12.77 -8.04 8.00
CA GLY A 29 -11.54 -8.81 8.20
C GLY A 29 -10.55 -8.72 7.03
N THR A 30 -9.31 -9.11 7.32
CA THR A 30 -8.15 -9.14 6.41
C THR A 30 -7.62 -10.57 6.19
N GLN A 31 -8.39 -11.60 6.56
CA GLN A 31 -7.93 -12.98 6.54
C GLN A 31 -7.65 -13.43 5.10
N PHE A 32 -6.43 -13.92 4.85
CA PHE A 32 -6.06 -14.48 3.56
C PHE A 32 -6.79 -15.81 3.30
N GLY A 33 -7.15 -16.07 2.03
CA GLY A 33 -7.73 -17.35 1.61
C GLY A 33 -9.23 -17.55 1.92
N ALA A 34 -9.93 -16.51 2.39
CA ALA A 34 -11.38 -16.59 2.56
C ALA A 34 -12.11 -16.75 1.21
N MET A 35 -13.34 -17.26 1.26
CA MET A 35 -14.21 -17.37 0.09
C MET A 35 -14.39 -16.00 -0.61
N PRO A 36 -14.46 -15.95 -1.95
CA PRO A 36 -14.61 -14.69 -2.69
C PRO A 36 -15.74 -13.82 -2.16
N ASN A 37 -15.46 -12.52 -2.02
CA ASN A 37 -16.41 -11.48 -1.62
C ASN A 37 -17.09 -11.65 -0.23
N THR A 38 -16.65 -12.59 0.61
CA THR A 38 -17.23 -12.81 1.95
C THR A 38 -16.77 -11.81 3.01
N GLN A 39 -15.57 -11.23 2.86
CA GLN A 39 -15.04 -10.21 3.76
C GLN A 39 -15.25 -8.81 3.17
N THR A 40 -16.50 -8.45 2.89
CA THR A 40 -16.87 -7.18 2.24
C THR A 40 -17.98 -6.45 2.98
N CYS A 41 -18.11 -5.14 2.73
CA CYS A 41 -19.16 -4.27 3.26
C CYS A 41 -19.35 -3.08 2.32
N PRO A 42 -20.38 -2.23 2.50
CA PRO A 42 -20.64 -1.08 1.64
C PRO A 42 -19.44 -0.15 1.43
N VAL A 43 -18.60 0.05 2.46
CA VAL A 43 -17.42 0.93 2.38
C VAL A 43 -16.36 0.37 1.44
N CYS A 44 -15.91 -0.87 1.66
CA CYS A 44 -14.85 -1.43 0.83
C CYS A 44 -15.34 -1.87 -0.56
N LEU A 45 -16.65 -2.00 -0.75
CA LEU A 45 -17.29 -2.18 -2.06
C LEU A 45 -17.60 -0.87 -2.79
N GLY A 46 -17.27 0.29 -2.20
CA GLY A 46 -17.51 1.59 -2.83
C GLY A 46 -18.99 1.89 -3.11
N LEU A 47 -19.91 1.35 -2.30
CA LEU A 47 -21.34 1.57 -2.51
C LEU A 47 -21.74 3.03 -2.21
N PRO A 48 -22.78 3.56 -2.87
CA PRO A 48 -23.25 4.93 -2.66
C PRO A 48 -23.55 5.22 -1.19
N GLY A 49 -23.08 6.38 -0.70
CA GLY A 49 -23.30 6.84 0.68
C GLY A 49 -22.37 6.24 1.73
N ALA A 50 -21.50 5.28 1.38
CA ALA A 50 -20.55 4.72 2.32
C ALA A 50 -19.34 5.65 2.57
N LEU A 51 -18.90 5.76 3.82
CA LEU A 51 -17.80 6.64 4.24
C LEU A 51 -16.64 5.84 4.88
N PRO A 52 -15.38 6.23 4.63
CA PRO A 52 -14.21 5.55 5.19
C PRO A 52 -14.00 5.90 6.68
N ALA A 53 -13.60 4.90 7.47
CA ALA A 53 -13.19 5.07 8.86
C ALA A 53 -11.80 4.45 9.09
N LEU A 54 -10.80 5.30 9.32
CA LEU A 54 -9.39 4.90 9.40
C LEU A 54 -9.11 3.92 10.55
N ASN A 55 -8.37 2.86 10.24
CA ASN A 55 -7.89 1.90 11.22
C ASN A 55 -6.72 2.47 12.04
N LYS A 56 -6.96 2.72 13.33
CA LYS A 56 -5.93 3.20 14.28
C LYS A 56 -4.67 2.34 14.30
N ARG A 57 -4.81 1.02 14.19
CA ARG A 57 -3.67 0.09 14.25
C ARG A 57 -2.82 0.11 12.97
N ALA A 58 -3.42 0.43 11.83
CA ALA A 58 -2.66 0.67 10.60
C ALA A 58 -1.73 1.87 10.76
N VAL A 59 -2.22 2.97 11.37
CA VAL A 59 -1.42 4.15 11.69
C VAL A 59 -0.29 3.82 12.66
N GLU A 60 -0.59 3.09 13.75
CA GLU A 60 0.42 2.66 14.71
C GLU A 60 1.55 1.85 14.04
N PHE A 61 1.20 0.90 13.17
CA PHE A 61 2.19 0.07 12.46
C PHE A 61 3.04 0.89 11.50
N ALA A 62 2.45 1.84 10.77
CA ALA A 62 3.20 2.71 9.87
C ALA A 62 4.15 3.65 10.64
N ILE A 63 3.73 4.22 11.77
CA ILE A 63 4.62 5.01 12.65
C ILE A 63 5.76 4.14 13.18
N ARG A 64 5.47 2.92 13.63
CA ARG A 64 6.50 1.97 14.09
C ARG A 64 7.53 1.67 13.00
N MET A 65 7.08 1.47 11.76
CA MET A 65 7.97 1.28 10.62
C MET A 65 8.80 2.53 10.33
N GLY A 66 8.19 3.72 10.37
CA GLY A 66 8.91 4.98 10.23
C GLY A 66 10.02 5.14 11.26
N LEU A 67 9.72 4.90 12.54
CA LEU A 67 10.72 4.96 13.62
C LEU A 67 11.82 3.90 13.45
N ALA A 68 11.45 2.67 13.10
CA ALA A 68 12.39 1.56 12.87
C ALA A 68 13.34 1.82 11.70
N THR A 69 12.95 2.71 10.77
CA THR A 69 13.75 3.08 9.59
C THR A 69 14.24 4.53 9.67
N HIS A 70 14.31 5.08 10.87
CA HIS A 70 14.86 6.41 11.14
C HIS A 70 14.19 7.55 10.36
N CYS A 71 12.94 7.37 9.92
CA CYS A 71 12.17 8.42 9.29
C CYS A 71 11.78 9.51 10.31
N VAL A 72 11.60 10.73 9.81
CA VAL A 72 10.88 11.79 10.51
C VAL A 72 9.39 11.50 10.40
N ILE A 73 8.70 11.44 11.55
CA ILE A 73 7.25 11.25 11.61
C ILE A 73 6.55 12.61 11.50
N ALA A 74 5.61 12.72 10.58
CA ALA A 74 4.84 13.94 10.38
C ALA A 74 3.88 14.20 11.56
N GLY A 75 3.88 15.44 12.07
CA GLY A 75 2.88 15.88 13.06
C GLY A 75 1.47 16.03 12.48
N GLU A 76 1.37 16.19 11.15
CA GLU A 76 0.14 16.22 10.38
C GLU A 76 0.34 15.45 9.07
N SER A 77 -0.59 14.57 8.71
CA SER A 77 -0.59 13.86 7.43
C SER A 77 -1.99 13.87 6.82
N ILE A 78 -2.08 13.85 5.48
CA ILE A 78 -3.35 13.99 4.74
C ILE A 78 -3.54 12.80 3.82
N PHE A 79 -4.73 12.18 3.90
CA PHE A 79 -5.17 11.22 2.90
C PHE A 79 -5.69 11.94 1.64
N ALA A 80 -5.27 11.45 0.49
CA ALA A 80 -5.65 11.91 -0.84
C ALA A 80 -6.36 10.80 -1.62
N ARG A 81 -7.10 11.18 -2.65
CA ARG A 81 -7.74 10.24 -3.59
C ARG A 81 -6.89 10.14 -4.85
N LYS A 82 -6.30 8.97 -5.09
CA LYS A 82 -5.61 8.64 -6.33
C LYS A 82 -6.63 8.03 -7.30
N ASN A 83 -7.10 8.82 -8.25
CA ASN A 83 -8.22 8.46 -9.14
C ASN A 83 -7.72 7.65 -10.35
N TYR A 84 -8.29 6.46 -10.56
CA TYR A 84 -8.09 5.62 -11.76
C TYR A 84 -9.19 4.56 -11.84
N PHE A 85 -9.50 4.12 -13.05
CA PHE A 85 -10.55 3.12 -13.29
C PHE A 85 -9.93 1.75 -13.49
N TYR A 86 -10.29 0.80 -12.63
CA TYR A 86 -9.96 -0.60 -12.80
C TYR A 86 -10.98 -1.50 -12.08
N PRO A 87 -11.32 -2.70 -12.59
CA PRO A 87 -12.40 -3.52 -12.03
C PRO A 87 -12.23 -3.95 -10.56
N ASP A 88 -10.99 -4.07 -10.08
CA ASP A 88 -10.71 -4.42 -8.68
C ASP A 88 -10.72 -3.20 -7.73
N LEU A 89 -10.90 -1.99 -8.24
CA LEU A 89 -10.93 -0.74 -7.49
C LEU A 89 -12.33 -0.12 -7.51
N PRO A 90 -13.24 -0.55 -6.62
CA PRO A 90 -14.67 -0.26 -6.74
C PRO A 90 -15.04 1.22 -6.59
N LYS A 91 -14.18 2.03 -5.97
CA LYS A 91 -14.46 3.46 -5.72
C LYS A 91 -14.09 4.37 -6.89
N GLY A 92 -13.37 3.87 -7.91
CA GLY A 92 -12.75 4.70 -8.94
C GLY A 92 -11.59 5.57 -8.43
N TYR A 93 -11.20 5.38 -7.16
CA TYR A 93 -10.02 5.96 -6.55
C TYR A 93 -9.52 5.10 -5.39
N GLN A 94 -8.22 5.14 -5.16
CA GLN A 94 -7.55 4.56 -4.00
C GLN A 94 -7.33 5.68 -2.98
N ILE A 95 -7.72 5.45 -1.71
CA ILE A 95 -7.33 6.32 -0.61
C ILE A 95 -5.87 6.03 -0.27
N SER A 96 -5.00 7.00 -0.51
CA SER A 96 -3.55 6.95 -0.25
C SER A 96 -3.10 8.28 0.38
N GLN A 97 -1.80 8.59 0.43
CA GLN A 97 -1.30 9.92 0.80
C GLN A 97 -0.42 10.46 -0.33
N PHE A 98 -0.56 11.75 -0.63
CA PHE A 98 0.22 12.41 -1.68
C PHE A 98 1.22 13.39 -1.06
N ASP A 99 0.91 14.69 -0.99
CA ASP A 99 1.86 15.73 -0.55
C ASP A 99 2.30 15.64 0.91
N LYS A 100 1.44 15.10 1.79
CA LYS A 100 1.70 14.98 3.23
C LYS A 100 1.72 13.51 3.69
N PRO A 101 2.78 12.73 3.37
CA PRO A 101 2.93 11.37 3.87
C PRO A 101 3.14 11.32 5.39
N LEU A 102 3.00 10.13 5.96
CA LEU A 102 3.17 9.93 7.40
C LEU A 102 4.65 9.93 7.84
N CYS A 103 5.57 9.41 7.01
CA CYS A 103 7.00 9.35 7.35
C CYS A 103 7.86 9.75 6.14
N GLU A 104 8.94 10.49 6.38
CA GLU A 104 9.89 10.93 5.33
C GLU A 104 11.34 10.85 5.81
N HIS A 105 12.27 10.86 4.84
CA HIS A 105 13.71 11.01 5.09
C HIS A 105 14.34 9.92 5.98
N GLY A 106 13.88 8.67 5.84
CA GLY A 106 14.46 7.52 6.52
C GLY A 106 15.63 6.91 5.78
N TRP A 107 16.11 5.78 6.29
CA TRP A 107 17.16 4.98 5.65
C TRP A 107 17.22 3.56 6.21
N LEU A 108 17.90 2.68 5.47
CA LEU A 108 18.27 1.33 5.86
C LEU A 108 19.76 1.11 5.62
N GLU A 109 20.39 0.29 6.46
CA GLU A 109 21.74 -0.21 6.22
C GLU A 109 21.67 -1.57 5.55
N VAL A 110 22.47 -1.75 4.50
CA VAL A 110 22.56 -2.98 3.73
C VAL A 110 24.02 -3.40 3.67
N GLU A 111 24.29 -4.65 4.02
CA GLU A 111 25.62 -5.25 3.91
C GLU A 111 25.88 -5.66 2.46
N ILE A 112 27.01 -5.21 1.92
CA ILE A 112 27.51 -5.53 0.58
C ILE A 112 28.95 -6.02 0.74
N GLY A 113 29.12 -7.33 0.87
CA GLY A 113 30.40 -7.93 1.24
C GLY A 113 30.85 -7.44 2.62
N GLU A 114 32.03 -6.83 2.70
CA GLU A 114 32.59 -6.26 3.94
C GLU A 114 32.18 -4.80 4.19
N THR A 115 31.36 -4.22 3.30
CA THR A 115 30.95 -2.82 3.40
C THR A 115 29.48 -2.70 3.81
N VAL A 116 29.17 -1.68 4.61
CA VAL A 116 27.79 -1.31 4.93
C VAL A 116 27.43 -0.07 4.14
N LYS A 117 26.36 -0.14 3.35
CA LYS A 117 25.84 0.99 2.58
C LYS A 117 24.50 1.44 3.13
N ARG A 118 24.36 2.76 3.33
CA ARG A 118 23.08 3.38 3.68
C ARG A 118 22.26 3.65 2.43
N ILE A 119 21.03 3.14 2.40
CA ILE A 119 20.04 3.35 1.34
C ILE A 119 18.93 4.23 1.90
N GLY A 120 18.69 5.39 1.27
CA GLY A 120 17.66 6.32 1.72
C GLY A 120 16.24 5.79 1.46
N ILE A 121 15.35 5.97 2.43
CA ILE A 121 13.90 5.83 2.26
C ILE A 121 13.33 7.21 2.06
N LYS A 122 12.81 7.47 0.85
CA LYS A 122 12.20 8.77 0.54
C LYS A 122 10.98 9.06 1.43
N ARG A 123 10.06 8.09 1.52
CA ARG A 123 8.80 8.21 2.27
C ARG A 123 8.20 6.85 2.61
N ILE A 124 7.37 6.84 3.65
CA ILE A 124 6.42 5.77 3.98
C ILE A 124 5.05 6.43 4.15
N HIS A 125 4.06 5.90 3.46
CA HIS A 125 2.69 6.40 3.53
C HIS A 125 1.69 5.25 3.61
N LEU A 126 0.48 5.57 4.07
CA LEU A 126 -0.63 4.63 4.17
C LEU A 126 -1.53 4.69 2.95
N GLU A 127 -1.96 3.52 2.50
CA GLU A 127 -3.00 3.38 1.50
C GLU A 127 -3.85 2.13 1.74
N GLU A 128 -5.01 2.06 1.10
CA GLU A 128 -5.74 0.80 0.96
C GLU A 128 -5.28 0.02 -0.26
N ASP A 129 -5.39 -1.30 -0.16
CA ASP A 129 -5.15 -2.19 -1.30
C ASP A 129 -6.40 -2.31 -2.18
N ALA A 130 -6.19 -2.69 -3.44
CA ALA A 130 -7.26 -3.03 -4.37
C ALA A 130 -7.76 -4.47 -4.13
N GLY A 131 -8.80 -4.85 -4.88
CA GLY A 131 -9.26 -6.24 -4.94
C GLY A 131 -8.31 -7.14 -5.75
N LYS A 132 -8.78 -8.35 -6.05
CA LYS A 132 -8.07 -9.27 -6.95
C LYS A 132 -8.97 -9.61 -8.12
N SER A 133 -8.49 -9.40 -9.34
CA SER A 133 -9.09 -9.94 -10.56
C SER A 133 -8.47 -11.29 -10.92
N ILE A 134 -9.31 -12.24 -11.33
CA ILE A 134 -8.90 -13.52 -11.90
C ILE A 134 -9.41 -13.53 -13.34
N HIS A 135 -8.50 -13.74 -14.29
CA HIS A 135 -8.85 -13.94 -15.69
C HIS A 135 -9.10 -15.44 -15.89
N ASP A 136 -10.26 -15.80 -16.41
CA ASP A 136 -10.62 -17.18 -16.73
C ASP A 136 -11.19 -17.22 -18.15
N ASP A 137 -10.56 -18.00 -19.03
CA ASP A 137 -10.99 -18.17 -20.43
C ASP A 137 -12.29 -18.98 -20.54
N ALA A 138 -12.73 -19.66 -19.48
CA ALA A 138 -13.95 -20.47 -19.47
C ALA A 138 -15.26 -19.65 -19.53
N VAL A 139 -15.20 -18.32 -19.46
CA VAL A 139 -16.38 -17.42 -19.54
C VAL A 139 -16.61 -16.90 -20.98
N THR A 140 -16.00 -17.49 -22.01
CA THR A 140 -16.44 -17.25 -23.39
C THR A 140 -17.61 -18.16 -23.76
N GLY A 141 -18.82 -17.72 -23.44
CA GLY A 141 -20.02 -17.97 -24.25
C GLY A 141 -20.57 -19.40 -24.29
N GLY A 142 -21.07 -19.91 -23.17
CA GLY A 142 -22.14 -20.91 -23.21
C GLY A 142 -23.42 -20.30 -23.76
N ARG A 143 -23.63 -20.40 -25.08
CA ARG A 143 -24.97 -20.34 -25.67
C ARG A 143 -25.65 -21.68 -25.43
N GLY A 144 -26.95 -21.63 -25.15
CA GLY A 144 -27.83 -22.79 -25.28
C GLY A 144 -28.02 -23.21 -26.73
#